data_AF-A0A286IVQ8-F1
#
_entry.id   AF-A0A286IVQ8-F1
#
_cell.length_a   1.000
_cell.length_b   1.000
_cell.length_c   1.000
_cell.angle_alpha   90.00
_cell.angle_beta   90.00
_cell.angle_gamma   90.00
#
_symmetry.space_group_name_H-M   'P 1'
#
loop_
_entity.id
_entity.type
_entity.pdbx_description
1 polymer ?
#
loop_
_entity_poly.entity_id
_entity_poly.type
_entity_poly.pdbx_seq_one_letter_code
_entity_poly.pdbx_strand_id
1 'polypeptide(L)'
;MSDQKQQLETQLWNIANTLRGKMDADDFRDYILGFIFYKYLSSKMEFYANEILAPDSLAYHELKGHAQELEYLVAVKEAALEKLGYFLKPDELFSILAKRGNAGGKEEFILDDLGKVLRSIEQSTMGTASEEDFGNLFEDLDLKSSKLGKSEEDKSKLIVKVLSHLDEIDFELQNTESDILGDAYEYLIGQFASGAGKKAGEFYTPQQVSSVLAQLVTVGKERLKSVYDPNCGSGSLNFSLAKEVNEFLAFFRKEMNLKSHLLCTFKPFSPLKRNLHYSK
;
A
#
# COMPACT_ATOMS: atom_id res chain seq x y z
N MET A 1 -10.33 6.07 20.01
CA MET A 1 -9.90 6.11 18.60
C MET A 1 -9.07 7.36 18.44
N SER A 2 -7.89 7.30 17.79
CA SER A 2 -7.12 8.52 17.53
C SER A 2 -7.86 9.39 16.52
N ASP A 3 -7.71 10.71 16.61
CA ASP A 3 -8.32 11.67 15.68
C ASP A 3 -7.94 11.37 14.22
N GLN A 4 -6.74 10.84 13.99
CA GLN A 4 -6.23 10.43 12.68
C GLN A 4 -6.96 9.23 12.09
N LYS A 5 -7.28 8.20 12.90
CA LYS A 5 -8.05 7.04 12.41
C LYS A 5 -9.45 7.46 11.98
N GLN A 6 -10.10 8.36 12.71
CA GLN A 6 -11.40 8.90 12.30
C GLN A 6 -11.32 9.75 11.02
N GLN A 7 -10.26 10.56 10.87
CA GLN A 7 -10.03 11.32 9.63
C GLN A 7 -9.82 10.39 8.43
N LEU A 8 -9.01 9.34 8.59
CA LEU A 8 -8.78 8.31 7.58
C LEU A 8 -10.11 7.64 7.16
N GLU A 9 -10.86 7.12 8.12
CA GLU A 9 -12.14 6.45 7.85
C GLU A 9 -13.13 7.41 7.15
N THR A 10 -13.15 8.68 7.55
CA THR A 10 -13.97 9.72 6.93
C THR A 10 -13.56 9.98 5.48
N GLN A 11 -12.27 10.11 5.19
CA GLN A 11 -11.76 10.32 3.83
C GLN A 11 -12.05 9.11 2.94
N LEU A 12 -11.79 7.90 3.43
CA LEU A 12 -12.12 6.65 2.73
C LEU A 12 -13.63 6.51 2.48
N TRP A 13 -14.46 6.93 3.43
CA TRP A 13 -15.91 6.98 3.25
C TRP A 13 -16.35 8.01 2.22
N ASN A 14 -15.71 9.18 2.17
CA ASN A 14 -15.99 10.22 1.16
C ASN A 14 -15.64 9.73 -0.25
N ILE A 15 -14.51 9.01 -0.39
CA ILE A 15 -14.14 8.32 -1.62
C ILE A 15 -15.20 7.27 -1.97
N ALA A 16 -15.61 6.46 -1.00
CA ALA A 16 -16.65 5.45 -1.18
C ALA A 16 -17.97 6.05 -1.66
N ASN A 17 -18.41 7.16 -1.08
CA ASN A 17 -19.63 7.85 -1.51
C ASN A 17 -19.51 8.43 -2.92
N THR A 18 -18.31 8.85 -3.33
CA THR A 18 -18.07 9.34 -4.68
C THR A 18 -18.21 8.22 -5.73
N LEU A 19 -17.85 6.99 -5.38
CA LEU A 19 -17.92 5.82 -6.27
C LEU A 19 -19.25 5.05 -6.15
N ARG A 20 -19.93 5.16 -5.00
CA ARG A 20 -21.22 4.54 -4.69
C ARG A 20 -22.29 5.02 -5.68
N GLY A 21 -22.87 4.07 -6.42
CA GLY A 21 -23.93 4.32 -7.41
C GLY A 21 -23.49 4.18 -8.87
N LYS A 22 -22.17 4.14 -9.15
CA LYS A 22 -21.64 3.82 -10.49
C LYS A 22 -21.23 2.36 -10.66
N MET A 23 -20.86 1.70 -9.57
CA MET A 23 -20.41 0.31 -9.53
C MET A 23 -20.87 -0.37 -8.23
N ASP A 24 -20.80 -1.70 -8.19
CA ASP A 24 -21.11 -2.45 -6.98
C ASP A 24 -19.96 -2.39 -5.95
N ALA A 25 -20.19 -2.96 -4.77
CA ALA A 25 -19.24 -2.90 -3.67
C ALA A 25 -17.97 -3.75 -3.92
N ASP A 26 -18.10 -4.86 -4.65
CA ASP A 26 -16.96 -5.74 -4.96
C ASP A 26 -16.05 -5.06 -6.00
N ASP A 27 -16.62 -4.42 -7.03
CA ASP A 27 -15.86 -3.64 -8.00
C ASP A 27 -15.10 -2.48 -7.35
N PHE A 28 -15.81 -1.68 -6.53
CA PHE A 28 -15.19 -0.53 -5.90
C PHE A 28 -14.05 -0.95 -4.97
N ARG A 29 -14.21 -2.05 -4.22
CA ARG A 29 -13.15 -2.64 -3.42
C ARG A 29 -11.89 -2.83 -4.25
N ASP A 30 -11.99 -3.47 -5.41
CA ASP A 30 -10.82 -3.82 -6.21
C ASP A 30 -10.09 -2.55 -6.71
N TYR A 31 -10.83 -1.51 -7.13
CA TYR A 31 -10.25 -0.20 -7.48
C TYR A 31 -9.58 0.50 -6.31
N ILE A 32 -10.28 0.65 -5.19
CA ILE A 32 -9.76 1.43 -4.05
C ILE A 32 -8.55 0.74 -3.42
N LEU A 33 -8.57 -0.59 -3.31
CA LEU A 33 -7.45 -1.35 -2.79
C LEU A 33 -6.24 -1.23 -3.69
N GLY A 34 -6.42 -1.32 -5.02
CA GLY A 34 -5.33 -1.13 -5.96
C GLY A 34 -4.72 0.28 -5.91
N PHE A 35 -5.54 1.34 -5.78
CA PHE A 35 -5.02 2.70 -5.65
C PHE A 35 -4.34 2.98 -4.31
N ILE A 36 -4.87 2.45 -3.21
CA ILE A 36 -4.19 2.49 -1.90
C ILE A 36 -2.85 1.79 -1.98
N PHE A 37 -2.79 0.64 -2.65
CA PHE A 37 -1.56 -0.11 -2.81
C PHE A 37 -0.54 0.64 -3.68
N TYR A 38 -0.96 1.23 -4.80
CA TYR A 38 -0.10 2.09 -5.60
C TYR A 38 0.42 3.29 -4.79
N LYS A 39 -0.45 3.98 -4.05
CA LYS A 39 -0.04 5.07 -3.16
C LYS A 39 0.99 4.62 -2.12
N TYR A 40 0.78 3.46 -1.53
CA TYR A 40 1.70 2.85 -0.58
C TYR A 40 3.09 2.65 -1.20
N LEU A 41 3.15 1.95 -2.33
CA LEU A 41 4.40 1.69 -3.03
C LEU A 41 5.13 2.97 -3.43
N SER A 42 4.39 3.95 -3.94
CA SER A 42 4.92 5.24 -4.31
C SER A 42 5.51 5.99 -3.11
N SER A 43 4.77 6.08 -2.00
CA SER A 43 5.22 6.82 -0.82
C SER A 43 6.48 6.17 -0.25
N LYS A 44 6.51 4.83 -0.19
CA LYS A 44 7.67 4.08 0.29
C LYS A 44 8.90 4.25 -0.61
N MET A 45 8.71 4.26 -1.94
CA MET A 45 9.78 4.55 -2.89
C MET A 45 10.33 5.96 -2.69
N GLU A 46 9.45 6.96 -2.57
CA GLU A 46 9.85 8.34 -2.36
C GLU A 46 10.65 8.52 -1.07
N PHE A 47 10.18 7.93 0.04
CA PHE A 47 10.94 7.95 1.29
C PHE A 47 12.32 7.31 1.15
N TYR A 48 12.38 6.11 0.59
CA TYR A 48 13.63 5.38 0.44
C TYR A 48 14.63 6.11 -0.48
N ALA A 49 14.15 6.67 -1.58
CA ALA A 49 14.97 7.47 -2.47
C ALA A 49 15.45 8.76 -1.80
N ASN A 50 14.60 9.43 -1.02
CA ASN A 50 14.99 10.62 -0.25
C ASN A 50 16.06 10.29 0.81
N GLU A 51 16.03 9.11 1.43
CA GLU A 51 17.09 8.68 2.35
C GLU A 51 18.43 8.50 1.64
N ILE A 52 18.42 7.94 0.42
CA ILE A 52 19.63 7.77 -0.41
C ILE A 52 20.20 9.13 -0.85
N LEU A 53 19.33 10.07 -1.20
CA LEU A 53 19.69 11.38 -1.75
C LEU A 53 19.91 12.46 -0.68
N ALA A 54 19.60 12.17 0.58
CA ALA A 54 19.77 13.10 1.70
C ALA A 54 21.20 13.68 1.82
N PRO A 55 22.29 12.91 1.60
CA PRO A 55 23.66 13.46 1.63
C PRO A 55 23.89 14.57 0.61
N ASP A 56 23.20 14.52 -0.53
CA ASP A 56 23.30 15.49 -1.62
C ASP A 56 22.26 16.61 -1.51
N SER A 57 21.44 16.62 -0.45
CA SER A 57 20.35 17.58 -0.22
C SER A 57 19.36 17.67 -1.39
N LEU A 58 19.12 16.54 -2.06
CA LEU A 58 18.19 16.43 -3.17
C LEU A 58 16.93 15.65 -2.75
N ALA A 59 15.74 16.18 -3.07
CA ALA A 59 14.52 15.41 -2.99
C ALA A 59 14.30 14.60 -4.27
N TYR A 60 13.75 13.40 -4.14
CA TYR A 60 13.57 12.48 -5.25
C TYR A 60 12.72 13.06 -6.38
N HIS A 61 11.66 13.79 -6.02
CA HIS A 61 10.79 14.47 -6.98
C HIS A 61 11.48 15.61 -7.74
N GLU A 62 12.65 16.08 -7.29
CA GLU A 62 13.45 17.15 -7.90
C GLU A 62 14.55 16.62 -8.83
N LEU A 63 14.75 15.30 -8.90
CA LEU A 63 15.77 14.71 -9.78
C LEU A 63 15.53 15.02 -11.26
N LYS A 64 14.27 15.24 -11.65
CA LYS A 64 13.92 15.53 -13.03
C LYS A 64 14.50 16.87 -13.48
N GLY A 65 15.36 16.84 -14.49
CA GLY A 65 16.08 18.03 -14.98
C GLY A 65 17.36 18.33 -14.21
N HIS A 66 17.77 17.49 -13.27
CA HIS A 66 19.06 17.60 -12.61
C HIS A 66 20.20 17.22 -13.56
N ALA A 67 21.37 17.87 -13.44
CA ALA A 67 22.51 17.65 -14.34
C ALA A 67 23.00 16.18 -14.36
N GLN A 68 22.84 15.49 -13.22
CA GLN A 68 23.22 14.09 -13.03
C GLN A 68 22.01 13.17 -12.85
N GLU A 69 20.83 13.54 -13.38
CA GLU A 69 19.58 12.79 -13.25
C GLU A 69 19.78 11.29 -13.52
N LEU A 70 20.47 10.93 -14.62
CA LEU A 70 20.67 9.53 -15.01
C LEU A 70 21.51 8.74 -13.99
N GLU A 71 22.56 9.36 -13.45
CA GLU A 71 23.46 8.71 -12.48
C GLU A 71 22.72 8.43 -11.17
N TYR A 72 22.00 9.41 -10.64
CA TYR A 72 21.18 9.24 -9.44
C TYR A 72 20.08 8.21 -9.64
N LEU A 73 19.38 8.24 -10.79
CA LEU A 73 18.31 7.28 -11.07
C LEU A 73 18.82 5.85 -11.15
N VAL A 74 20.00 5.61 -11.74
CA VAL A 74 20.60 4.27 -11.77
C VAL A 74 20.92 3.80 -10.35
N ALA A 75 21.59 4.63 -9.55
CA ALA A 75 21.97 4.27 -8.17
C ALA A 75 20.75 4.00 -7.29
N VAL A 76 19.74 4.87 -7.35
CA VAL A 76 18.48 4.72 -6.61
C VAL A 76 17.73 3.47 -7.07
N LYS A 77 17.70 3.18 -8.38
CA LYS A 77 17.04 1.98 -8.91
C LYS A 77 17.68 0.70 -8.41
N GLU A 78 19.00 0.59 -8.46
CA GLU A 78 19.71 -0.60 -7.97
C GLU A 78 19.43 -0.83 -6.49
N ALA A 79 19.58 0.22 -5.67
CA ALA A 79 19.30 0.15 -4.25
C ALA A 79 17.83 -0.17 -3.93
N ALA A 80 16.88 0.32 -4.74
CA ALA A 80 15.45 0.08 -4.55
C ALA A 80 15.05 -1.35 -4.93
N LEU A 81 15.59 -1.89 -6.02
CA LEU A 81 15.35 -3.28 -6.39
C LEU A 81 15.92 -4.25 -5.36
N GLU A 82 17.09 -3.96 -4.78
CA GLU A 82 17.64 -4.79 -3.71
C GLU A 82 16.81 -4.72 -2.43
N LYS A 83 16.37 -3.52 -2.02
CA LYS A 83 15.74 -3.30 -0.72
C LYS A 83 14.22 -3.46 -0.70
N LEU A 84 13.55 -2.94 -1.72
CA LEU A 84 12.10 -2.86 -1.84
C LEU A 84 11.55 -3.91 -2.81
N GLY A 85 12.36 -4.36 -3.77
CA GLY A 85 11.96 -5.35 -4.78
C GLY A 85 11.21 -4.73 -5.97
N TYR A 86 11.08 -3.41 -6.05
CA TYR A 86 10.45 -2.71 -7.16
C TYR A 86 11.06 -1.31 -7.32
N PHE A 87 10.76 -0.65 -8.43
CA PHE A 87 11.22 0.71 -8.70
C PHE A 87 10.12 1.55 -9.37
N LEU A 88 10.02 2.81 -8.95
CA LEU A 88 9.17 3.84 -9.53
C LEU A 88 10.01 5.08 -9.81
N LYS A 89 9.87 5.67 -11.01
CA LYS A 89 10.54 6.94 -11.34
C LYS A 89 9.91 8.13 -10.60
N PRO A 90 10.62 9.28 -10.50
CA PRO A 90 10.08 10.48 -9.88
C PRO A 90 8.75 10.96 -10.48
N ASP A 91 8.55 10.84 -11.79
CA ASP A 91 7.32 11.24 -12.46
C ASP A 91 6.22 10.17 -12.48
N GLU A 92 6.52 9.00 -11.93
CA GLU A 92 5.61 7.88 -11.71
C GLU A 92 5.11 7.86 -10.25
N LEU A 93 5.45 8.87 -9.43
CA LEU A 93 4.98 8.99 -8.05
C LEU A 93 3.47 9.34 -8.00
N PHE A 94 2.78 8.80 -6.99
CA PHE A 94 1.35 8.98 -6.73
C PHE A 94 0.99 10.47 -6.61
N SER A 95 1.74 11.22 -5.80
CA SER A 95 1.50 12.65 -5.57
C SER A 95 1.68 13.47 -6.84
N ILE A 96 2.62 13.09 -7.71
CA ILE A 96 2.84 13.72 -9.02
C ILE A 96 1.66 13.43 -9.97
N LEU A 97 1.20 12.18 -10.01
CA LEU A 97 0.04 11.79 -10.81
C LEU A 97 -1.25 12.48 -10.33
N ALA A 98 -1.49 12.53 -9.02
CA ALA A 98 -2.65 13.20 -8.43
C ALA A 98 -2.66 14.71 -8.73
N LYS A 99 -1.52 15.39 -8.57
CA LYS A 99 -1.37 16.82 -8.91
C LYS A 99 -1.59 17.10 -10.39
N ARG A 100 -1.02 16.28 -11.27
CA ARG A 100 -1.25 16.37 -12.72
C ARG A 100 -2.72 16.15 -13.07
N GLY A 101 -3.38 15.26 -12.34
CA GLY A 101 -4.82 15.04 -12.29
C GLY A 101 -5.63 16.31 -12.22
N ASN A 102 -5.34 17.10 -11.19
CA ASN A 102 -6.10 18.30 -10.84
C ASN A 102 -5.75 19.53 -11.69
N ALA A 103 -4.78 19.46 -12.60
CA ALA A 103 -4.29 20.60 -13.37
C ALA A 103 -5.22 21.10 -14.51
N GLY A 104 -6.53 20.85 -14.41
CA GLY A 104 -7.57 21.60 -15.12
C GLY A 104 -7.56 21.50 -16.66
N GLY A 105 -7.42 20.29 -17.23
CA GLY A 105 -7.60 20.09 -18.68
C GLY A 105 -6.84 18.92 -19.33
N LYS A 106 -6.21 18.04 -18.54
CA LYS A 106 -5.43 16.89 -19.06
C LYS A 106 -5.98 15.54 -18.63
N GLU A 107 -7.26 15.48 -18.26
CA GLU A 107 -7.91 14.29 -17.71
C GLU A 107 -7.66 13.03 -18.57
N GLU A 108 -7.75 13.15 -19.89
CA GLU A 108 -7.52 12.05 -20.84
C GLU A 108 -6.09 11.47 -20.82
N PHE A 109 -5.06 12.27 -20.47
CA PHE A 109 -3.68 11.80 -20.41
C PHE A 109 -3.39 10.94 -19.18
N ILE A 110 -4.19 11.06 -18.12
CA ILE A 110 -3.89 10.41 -16.84
C ILE A 110 -4.24 8.93 -16.84
N LEU A 111 -5.26 8.48 -17.58
CA LEU A 111 -5.62 7.06 -17.62
C LEU A 111 -4.53 6.21 -18.27
N ASP A 112 -4.03 6.63 -19.42
CA ASP A 112 -2.94 5.93 -20.11
C ASP A 112 -1.64 5.98 -19.30
N ASP A 113 -1.33 7.14 -18.71
CA ASP A 113 -0.17 7.29 -17.84
C ASP A 113 -0.28 6.44 -16.57
N LEU A 114 -1.44 6.39 -15.92
CA LEU A 114 -1.67 5.53 -14.76
C LEU A 114 -1.51 4.07 -15.15
N GLY A 115 -2.10 3.63 -16.26
CA GLY A 115 -1.92 2.28 -16.78
C GLY A 115 -0.46 1.94 -17.14
N LYS A 116 0.34 2.93 -17.57
CA LYS A 116 1.79 2.77 -17.77
C LYS A 116 2.53 2.64 -16.44
N VAL A 117 2.19 3.46 -15.44
CA VAL A 117 2.81 3.41 -14.11
C VAL A 117 2.58 2.05 -13.44
N LEU A 118 1.33 1.56 -13.43
CA LEU A 118 1.00 0.26 -12.85
C LEU A 118 1.80 -0.88 -13.51
N ARG A 119 1.94 -0.85 -14.84
CA ARG A 119 2.79 -1.80 -15.59
C ARG A 119 4.28 -1.58 -15.33
N SER A 120 4.73 -0.35 -15.13
CA SER A 120 6.14 -0.02 -14.83
C SER A 120 6.58 -0.68 -13.52
N ILE A 121 5.71 -0.69 -12.50
CA ILE A 121 5.96 -1.38 -11.22
C ILE A 121 6.22 -2.86 -11.47
N GLU A 122 5.32 -3.55 -12.17
CA GLU A 122 5.44 -4.98 -12.47
C GLU A 122 6.67 -5.28 -13.35
N GLN A 123 6.94 -4.44 -14.35
CA GLN A 123 8.11 -4.59 -15.23
C GLN A 123 9.42 -4.34 -14.50
N SER A 124 9.44 -3.48 -13.47
CA SER A 124 10.64 -3.18 -12.70
C SER A 124 11.18 -4.41 -11.96
N THR A 125 10.32 -5.39 -11.66
CA THR A 125 10.66 -6.58 -10.89
C THR A 125 11.05 -7.78 -11.77
N MET A 126 10.84 -7.69 -13.10
CA MET A 126 11.15 -8.79 -14.02
C MET A 126 12.64 -9.19 -13.97
N GLY A 127 12.90 -10.47 -13.76
CA GLY A 127 14.24 -11.02 -13.62
C GLY A 127 14.87 -10.81 -12.24
N THR A 128 14.12 -10.30 -11.26
CA THR A 128 14.56 -10.12 -9.87
C THR A 128 13.90 -11.16 -8.94
N ALA A 129 14.37 -11.24 -7.69
CA ALA A 129 13.82 -12.18 -6.71
C ALA A 129 12.35 -11.90 -6.32
N SER A 130 11.88 -10.67 -6.54
CA SER A 130 10.52 -10.20 -6.22
C SER A 130 9.56 -10.26 -7.41
N GLU A 131 9.95 -10.83 -8.56
CA GLU A 131 9.09 -10.92 -9.75
C GLU A 131 7.73 -11.56 -9.41
N GLU A 132 7.75 -12.70 -8.73
CA GLU A 132 6.52 -13.41 -8.32
C GLU A 132 5.69 -12.62 -7.30
N ASP A 133 6.31 -11.78 -6.49
CA ASP A 133 5.63 -10.99 -5.44
C ASP A 133 4.84 -9.81 -6.03
N PHE A 134 5.17 -9.39 -7.26
CA PHE A 134 4.54 -8.27 -7.96
C PHE A 134 3.80 -8.67 -9.24
N GLY A 135 3.94 -9.90 -9.72
CA GLY A 135 3.26 -10.38 -10.90
C GLY A 135 1.74 -10.30 -10.76
N ASN A 136 1.06 -9.66 -11.73
CA ASN A 136 -0.39 -9.46 -11.75
C ASN A 136 -0.95 -8.67 -10.56
N LEU A 137 -0.13 -7.88 -9.87
CA LEU A 137 -0.54 -7.10 -8.71
C LEU A 137 -1.74 -6.18 -8.98
N PHE A 138 -1.81 -5.63 -10.20
CA PHE A 138 -2.85 -4.69 -10.61
C PHE A 138 -3.83 -5.27 -11.64
N GLU A 139 -3.89 -6.61 -11.80
CA GLU A 139 -4.73 -7.25 -12.83
C GLU A 139 -6.23 -6.92 -12.71
N ASP A 140 -6.71 -6.75 -11.47
CA ASP A 140 -8.12 -6.43 -11.20
C ASP A 140 -8.48 -4.95 -11.52
N LEU A 141 -7.50 -4.10 -11.83
CA LEU A 141 -7.72 -2.69 -12.14
C LEU A 141 -8.03 -2.46 -13.63
N ASP A 142 -9.28 -2.65 -14.02
CA ASP A 142 -9.74 -2.29 -15.37
C ASP A 142 -10.03 -0.78 -15.50
N LEU A 143 -8.99 0.01 -15.78
CA LEU A 143 -9.11 1.46 -15.99
C LEU A 143 -10.00 1.85 -17.19
N LYS A 144 -10.37 0.90 -18.05
CA LYS A 144 -11.22 1.14 -19.23
C LYS A 144 -12.67 0.70 -19.01
N SER A 145 -12.99 0.16 -17.83
CA SER A 145 -14.33 -0.33 -17.52
C SER A 145 -15.41 0.72 -17.71
N SER A 146 -16.56 0.32 -18.26
CA SER A 146 -17.76 1.18 -18.33
C SER A 146 -18.33 1.51 -16.94
N LYS A 147 -17.92 0.78 -15.90
CA LYS A 147 -18.27 1.01 -14.49
C LYS A 147 -17.66 2.30 -13.94
N LEU A 148 -16.55 2.76 -14.52
CA LEU A 148 -15.89 4.02 -14.14
C LEU A 148 -16.55 5.24 -14.78
N GLY A 149 -17.26 5.07 -15.88
CA GLY A 149 -17.87 6.15 -16.64
C GLY A 149 -18.22 5.75 -18.08
N LYS A 150 -19.09 6.54 -18.71
CA LYS A 150 -19.54 6.29 -20.09
C LYS A 150 -18.52 6.76 -21.12
N SER A 151 -17.85 7.88 -20.84
CA SER A 151 -16.78 8.44 -21.66
C SER A 151 -15.41 8.30 -20.98
N GLU A 152 -14.32 8.35 -21.73
CA GLU A 152 -12.96 8.40 -21.17
C GLU A 152 -12.76 9.61 -20.24
N GLU A 153 -13.40 10.74 -20.54
CA GLU A 153 -13.42 11.92 -19.69
C GLU A 153 -14.07 11.64 -18.34
N ASP A 154 -15.24 10.98 -18.31
CA ASP A 154 -15.93 10.62 -17.06
C ASP A 154 -15.07 9.69 -16.18
N LYS A 155 -14.40 8.71 -16.81
CA LYS A 155 -13.50 7.77 -16.12
C LYS A 155 -12.31 8.50 -15.52
N SER A 156 -11.70 9.37 -16.31
CA SER A 156 -10.56 10.19 -15.91
C SER A 156 -10.90 11.08 -14.72
N LYS A 157 -12.03 11.82 -14.79
CA LYS A 157 -12.55 12.64 -13.69
C LYS A 157 -12.73 11.84 -12.41
N LEU A 158 -13.30 10.65 -12.53
CA LEU A 158 -13.55 9.78 -11.39
C LEU A 158 -12.23 9.34 -10.73
N ILE A 159 -11.29 8.86 -11.53
CA ILE A 159 -9.98 8.39 -11.06
C ILE A 159 -9.19 9.55 -10.45
N VAL A 160 -9.11 10.70 -11.11
CA VAL A 160 -8.45 11.90 -10.57
C VAL A 160 -9.04 12.28 -9.22
N LYS A 161 -10.37 12.26 -9.09
CA LYS A 161 -11.04 12.55 -7.82
C LYS A 161 -10.64 11.54 -6.75
N VAL A 162 -10.56 10.25 -7.05
CA VAL A 162 -10.10 9.22 -6.09
C VAL A 162 -8.64 9.44 -5.69
N LEU A 163 -7.75 9.64 -6.67
CA LEU A 163 -6.33 9.88 -6.43
C LEU A 163 -6.12 11.11 -5.54
N SER A 164 -6.87 12.19 -5.78
CA SER A 164 -6.77 13.43 -5.00
C SER A 164 -7.13 13.24 -3.52
N HIS A 165 -8.26 12.59 -3.23
CA HIS A 165 -8.65 12.32 -1.85
C HIS A 165 -7.68 11.36 -1.15
N LEU A 166 -7.12 10.40 -1.89
CA LEU A 166 -6.11 9.50 -1.33
C LEU A 166 -4.79 10.24 -1.04
N ASP A 167 -4.40 11.22 -1.86
CA ASP A 167 -3.19 12.04 -1.68
C ASP A 167 -3.24 12.89 -0.40
N GLU A 168 -4.44 13.29 0.03
CA GLU A 168 -4.65 14.02 1.29
C GLU A 168 -4.41 13.19 2.56
N ILE A 169 -4.35 11.86 2.43
CA ILE A 169 -4.17 10.96 3.56
C ILE A 169 -2.66 10.77 3.80
N ASP A 170 -2.16 11.03 4.99
CA ASP A 170 -0.81 10.57 5.37
C ASP A 170 -0.88 9.12 5.86
N PHE A 171 -0.07 8.23 5.28
CA PHE A 171 0.01 6.83 5.71
C PHE A 171 1.01 6.58 6.84
N GLU A 172 1.74 7.61 7.29
CA GLU A 172 2.70 7.55 8.40
C GLU A 172 3.65 6.35 8.29
N LEU A 173 4.25 6.13 7.13
CA LEU A 173 5.06 4.93 6.84
C LEU A 173 6.25 4.74 7.80
N GLN A 174 6.67 5.81 8.48
CA GLN A 174 7.77 5.80 9.45
C GLN A 174 7.31 5.52 10.90
N ASN A 175 6.01 5.60 11.18
CA ASN A 175 5.47 5.40 12.51
C ASN A 175 5.29 3.90 12.80
N THR A 176 6.16 3.32 13.62
CA THR A 176 6.06 1.90 14.00
C THR A 176 4.92 1.60 14.97
N GLU A 177 4.30 2.64 15.56
CA GLU A 177 3.19 2.52 16.49
C GLU A 177 1.82 2.65 15.81
N SER A 178 1.79 3.09 14.54
CA SER A 178 0.56 3.32 13.78
C SER A 178 0.50 2.39 12.58
N ASP A 179 -0.67 1.79 12.34
CA ASP A 179 -0.91 0.93 11.19
C ASP A 179 -2.06 1.50 10.34
N ILE A 180 -1.90 2.76 9.93
CA ILE A 180 -2.91 3.50 9.16
C ILE A 180 -3.29 2.74 7.89
N LEU A 181 -2.32 2.11 7.22
CA LEU A 181 -2.59 1.31 6.02
C LEU A 181 -3.42 0.06 6.34
N GLY A 182 -3.07 -0.66 7.41
CA GLY A 182 -3.84 -1.80 7.89
C GLY A 182 -5.25 -1.40 8.30
N ASP A 183 -5.38 -0.29 9.02
CA ASP A 183 -6.66 0.29 9.44
C ASP A 183 -7.52 0.69 8.23
N ALA A 184 -6.92 1.35 7.21
CA ALA A 184 -7.60 1.71 5.96
C ALA A 184 -8.13 0.46 5.23
N TYR A 185 -7.27 -0.55 5.13
CA TYR A 185 -7.58 -1.81 4.45
C TYR A 185 -8.67 -2.59 5.21
N GLU A 186 -8.56 -2.70 6.54
CA GLU A 186 -9.57 -3.31 7.43
C GLU A 186 -10.91 -2.60 7.29
N TYR A 187 -10.89 -1.27 7.39
CA TYR A 187 -12.10 -0.46 7.31
C TYR A 187 -12.83 -0.70 5.99
N LEU A 188 -12.10 -0.66 4.87
CA LEU A 188 -12.68 -0.87 3.54
C LEU A 188 -13.26 -2.28 3.40
N ILE A 189 -12.52 -3.32 3.78
CA ILE A 189 -13.03 -4.69 3.74
C ILE A 189 -14.25 -4.86 4.65
N GLY A 190 -14.22 -4.30 5.85
CA GLY A 190 -15.35 -4.33 6.79
C GLY A 190 -16.60 -3.67 6.21
N GLN A 191 -16.45 -2.49 5.62
CA GLN A 191 -17.53 -1.79 4.93
C GLN A 191 -18.10 -2.62 3.77
N PHE A 192 -17.26 -3.25 2.93
CA PHE A 192 -17.74 -4.03 1.80
C PHE A 192 -18.34 -5.38 2.19
N ALA A 193 -17.79 -6.07 3.19
CA ALA A 193 -18.33 -7.32 3.66
C ALA A 193 -19.70 -7.14 4.34
N SER A 194 -19.90 -6.02 5.06
CA SER A 194 -21.20 -5.67 5.62
C SER A 194 -22.26 -5.39 4.54
N GLY A 195 -21.85 -4.90 3.36
CA GLY A 195 -22.74 -4.60 2.23
C GLY A 195 -23.02 -5.79 1.29
N ALA A 196 -22.12 -6.77 1.20
CA ALA A 196 -22.18 -7.87 0.22
C ALA A 196 -22.82 -9.18 0.74
N GLY A 197 -23.19 -9.26 2.02
CA GLY A 197 -23.76 -10.48 2.61
C GLY A 197 -22.80 -11.68 2.70
N LYS A 198 -21.51 -11.49 2.36
CA LYS A 198 -20.42 -12.47 2.50
C LYS A 198 -19.74 -12.28 3.87
N LYS A 199 -19.24 -13.37 4.47
CA LYS A 199 -18.55 -13.29 5.78
C LYS A 199 -17.15 -12.68 5.60
N ALA A 200 -16.92 -11.50 6.19
CA ALA A 200 -15.64 -10.77 6.18
C ALA A 200 -14.43 -11.53 6.76
N GLY A 201 -14.69 -12.60 7.53
CA GLY A 201 -13.69 -13.25 8.38
C GLY A 201 -12.60 -14.04 7.67
N GLU A 202 -12.70 -14.22 6.35
CA GLU A 202 -11.69 -14.94 5.55
C GLU A 202 -10.47 -14.08 5.21
N PHE A 203 -10.58 -12.74 5.30
CA PHE A 203 -9.53 -11.82 4.83
C PHE A 203 -8.81 -11.05 5.96
N TYR A 204 -9.43 -10.93 7.13
CA TYR A 204 -8.93 -10.07 8.19
C TYR A 204 -9.32 -10.53 9.59
N THR A 205 -8.41 -10.33 10.56
CA THR A 205 -8.67 -10.55 11.99
C THR A 205 -8.94 -9.21 12.69
N PRO A 206 -10.19 -8.89 13.09
CA PRO A 206 -10.55 -7.61 13.70
C PRO A 206 -9.56 -7.17 14.79
N GLN A 207 -9.27 -5.88 14.87
CA GLN A 207 -8.23 -5.35 15.78
C GLN A 207 -8.39 -5.83 17.23
N GLN A 208 -9.63 -5.87 17.74
CA GLN A 208 -9.93 -6.33 19.10
C GLN A 208 -9.59 -7.81 19.30
N VAL A 209 -9.86 -8.65 18.28
CA VAL A 209 -9.51 -10.08 18.30
C VAL A 209 -7.99 -10.23 18.25
N SER A 210 -7.33 -9.46 17.37
CA SER A 210 -5.87 -9.45 17.25
C SER A 210 -5.19 -9.06 18.57
N SER A 211 -5.69 -8.03 19.27
CA SER A 211 -5.17 -7.62 20.59
C SER A 211 -5.33 -8.72 21.64
N VAL A 212 -6.51 -9.34 21.73
CA VAL A 212 -6.74 -10.41 22.72
C VAL A 212 -5.82 -11.60 22.45
N LEU A 213 -5.69 -12.02 21.20
CA LEU A 213 -4.79 -13.12 20.82
C LEU A 213 -3.33 -12.78 21.10
N ALA A 214 -2.90 -11.56 20.78
CA ALA A 214 -1.55 -11.08 21.07
C ALA A 214 -1.25 -11.12 22.58
N GLN A 215 -2.17 -10.62 23.41
CA GLN A 215 -2.04 -10.66 24.87
C GLN A 215 -2.00 -12.09 25.41
N LEU A 216 -2.87 -12.97 24.92
CA LEU A 216 -2.91 -14.38 25.33
C LEU A 216 -1.59 -15.12 25.05
N VAL A 217 -0.97 -14.88 23.89
CA VAL A 217 0.28 -15.54 23.50
C VAL A 217 1.47 -15.03 24.31
N THR A 218 1.39 -13.79 24.80
CA THR A 218 2.47 -13.04 25.48
C THR A 218 2.35 -13.01 26.99
N VAL A 219 1.28 -13.58 27.58
CA VAL A 219 1.13 -13.66 29.04
C VAL A 219 2.39 -14.24 29.69
N GLY A 220 3.01 -13.43 30.56
CA GLY A 220 4.21 -13.82 31.30
C GLY A 220 5.49 -13.92 30.45
N LYS A 221 5.51 -13.37 29.23
CA LYS A 221 6.66 -13.43 28.31
C LYS A 221 7.04 -12.04 27.84
N GLU A 222 8.25 -11.61 28.17
CA GLU A 222 8.83 -10.37 27.63
C GLU A 222 9.50 -10.56 26.26
N ARG A 223 9.84 -11.80 25.92
CA ARG A 223 10.54 -12.19 24.69
C ARG A 223 9.94 -13.46 24.09
N LEU A 224 9.89 -13.53 22.76
CA LEU A 224 9.47 -14.73 22.03
C LEU A 224 10.62 -15.31 21.21
N LYS A 225 10.83 -16.62 21.26
CA LYS A 225 11.87 -17.25 20.45
C LYS A 225 11.50 -17.26 18.97
N SER A 226 10.29 -17.70 18.66
CA SER A 226 9.80 -17.78 17.29
C SER A 226 8.29 -17.57 17.25
N VAL A 227 7.82 -16.86 16.24
CA VAL A 227 6.39 -16.74 15.92
C VAL A 227 6.16 -17.35 14.55
N TYR A 228 5.11 -18.14 14.40
CA TYR A 228 4.68 -18.68 13.13
C TYR A 228 3.22 -18.37 12.88
N ASP A 229 2.94 -17.78 11.72
CA ASP A 229 1.59 -17.48 11.26
C ASP A 229 1.41 -18.01 9.83
N PRO A 230 0.72 -19.16 9.65
CA PRO A 230 0.58 -19.82 8.35
C PRO A 230 -0.38 -19.09 7.40
N ASN A 231 -1.17 -18.13 7.89
CA ASN A 231 -2.21 -17.43 7.14
C ASN A 231 -2.29 -15.97 7.63
N CYS A 232 -1.16 -15.28 7.51
CA CYS A 232 -0.97 -13.98 8.17
C CYS A 232 -1.82 -12.84 7.60
N GLY A 233 -2.48 -13.04 6.45
CA GLY A 233 -3.32 -12.03 5.81
C GLY A 233 -2.54 -10.75 5.57
N SER A 234 -3.11 -9.62 5.97
CA SER A 234 -2.45 -8.30 5.93
C SER A 234 -1.31 -8.12 6.94
N GLY A 235 -1.15 -9.03 7.91
CA GLY A 235 -0.15 -8.95 8.96
C GLY A 235 -0.59 -8.22 10.25
N SER A 236 -1.89 -7.89 10.41
CA SER A 236 -2.38 -7.11 11.56
C SER A 236 -2.26 -7.83 12.91
N LEU A 237 -2.46 -9.14 12.95
CA LEU A 237 -2.23 -9.93 14.16
C LEU A 237 -0.74 -9.90 14.54
N ASN A 238 0.13 -10.06 13.55
CA ASN A 238 1.59 -10.05 13.71
C ASN A 238 2.06 -8.67 14.22
N PHE A 239 1.49 -7.60 13.68
CA PHE A 239 1.73 -6.23 14.14
C PHE A 239 1.26 -6.02 15.58
N SER A 240 0.07 -6.51 15.94
CA SER A 240 -0.44 -6.46 17.31
C SER A 240 0.46 -7.23 18.29
N LEU A 241 0.89 -8.44 17.90
CA LEU A 241 1.83 -9.24 18.69
C LEU A 241 3.16 -8.53 18.88
N ALA A 242 3.67 -7.88 17.83
CA ALA A 242 4.91 -7.13 17.92
C ALA A 242 4.82 -5.98 18.93
N LYS A 243 3.64 -5.38 19.18
CA LYS A 243 3.47 -4.33 20.20
C LYS A 243 3.52 -4.87 21.64
N GLU A 244 3.10 -6.11 21.87
CA GLU A 244 3.02 -6.72 23.20
C GLU A 244 4.37 -7.28 23.70
N VAL A 245 5.38 -7.39 22.84
CA VAL A 245 6.70 -7.94 23.20
C VAL A 245 7.85 -7.00 22.89
N ASN A 246 8.89 -7.07 23.73
CA ASN A 246 10.09 -6.27 23.55
C ASN A 246 10.94 -6.81 22.38
N GLU A 247 11.01 -8.14 22.24
CA GLU A 247 11.86 -8.79 21.25
C GLU A 247 11.30 -10.13 20.78
N PHE A 248 11.49 -10.44 19.50
CA PHE A 248 11.38 -11.80 18.99
C PHE A 248 12.61 -12.21 18.19
N LEU A 249 12.99 -13.48 18.31
CA LEU A 249 14.19 -14.04 17.68
C LEU A 249 13.97 -14.45 16.22
N ALA A 250 12.77 -14.91 15.87
CA ALA A 250 12.38 -15.26 14.51
C ALA A 250 10.87 -15.06 14.27
N PHE A 251 10.50 -14.57 13.08
CA PHE A 251 9.09 -14.46 12.68
C PHE A 251 8.90 -15.10 11.30
N PHE A 252 8.07 -16.14 11.25
CA PHE A 252 7.72 -16.91 10.06
C PHE A 252 6.28 -16.65 9.66
N ARG A 253 6.05 -16.34 8.40
CA ARG A 253 4.73 -15.97 7.87
C ARG A 253 4.49 -16.60 6.51
N LYS A 254 3.25 -17.00 6.27
CA LYS A 254 2.78 -17.46 4.96
C LYS A 254 1.45 -16.80 4.63
N GLU A 255 1.30 -16.43 3.36
CA GLU A 255 0.08 -15.85 2.80
C GLU A 255 -0.01 -16.26 1.32
N MET A 256 -1.22 -16.64 0.88
CA MET A 256 -1.45 -17.06 -0.50
C MET A 256 -1.87 -15.90 -1.40
N ASN A 257 -2.62 -14.94 -0.86
CA ASN A 257 -3.08 -13.79 -1.62
C ASN A 257 -1.94 -12.75 -1.77
N LEU A 258 -1.58 -12.43 -3.00
CA LEU A 258 -0.43 -11.55 -3.32
C LEU A 258 -0.51 -10.16 -2.67
N LYS A 259 -1.66 -9.50 -2.79
CA LYS A 259 -1.89 -8.16 -2.22
C LYS A 259 -1.75 -8.18 -0.69
N SER A 260 -2.32 -9.20 -0.05
CA SER A 260 -2.24 -9.41 1.40
C SER A 260 -0.80 -9.74 1.82
N HIS A 261 -0.11 -10.58 1.05
CA HIS A 261 1.30 -10.92 1.25
C HIS A 261 2.17 -9.66 1.24
N LEU A 262 2.06 -8.80 0.22
CA LEU A 262 2.86 -7.59 0.15
C LEU A 262 2.55 -6.62 1.30
N LEU A 263 1.28 -6.42 1.65
CA LEU A 263 0.90 -5.61 2.82
C LEU A 263 1.59 -6.13 4.08
N CYS A 264 1.55 -7.44 4.30
CA CYS A 264 2.17 -8.11 5.43
C CYS A 264 3.70 -7.99 5.43
N THR A 265 4.32 -8.13 4.26
CA THR A 265 5.76 -8.00 4.04
C THR A 265 6.23 -6.59 4.34
N PHE A 266 5.43 -5.61 3.97
CA PHE A 266 5.80 -4.21 4.03
C PHE A 266 5.39 -3.46 5.30
N LYS A 267 4.58 -4.07 6.18
CA LYS A 267 4.27 -3.49 7.50
C LYS A 267 5.56 -3.16 8.27
N PRO A 268 5.68 -1.94 8.83
CA PRO A 268 6.84 -1.55 9.61
C PRO A 268 6.85 -2.31 10.94
N PHE A 269 7.86 -3.16 11.14
CA PHE A 269 8.22 -3.68 12.45
C PHE A 269 9.45 -2.92 12.96
N SER A 270 9.45 -2.55 14.25
CA SER A 270 10.59 -1.89 14.89
C SER A 270 11.91 -2.64 14.61
N PRO A 271 13.02 -1.94 14.28
CA PRO A 271 14.31 -2.55 14.00
C PRO A 271 14.86 -3.44 15.12
N LEU A 272 14.47 -3.16 16.37
CA LEU A 272 14.83 -3.94 17.57
C LEU A 272 14.18 -5.34 17.61
N LYS A 273 13.33 -5.66 16.63
CA LYS A 273 12.52 -6.88 16.57
C LYS A 273 12.78 -7.66 15.27
N ARG A 274 14.04 -7.86 14.83
CA ARG A 274 14.34 -8.59 13.58
C ARG A 274 15.15 -9.87 13.80
N ASN A 275 14.54 -11.02 13.46
CA ASN A 275 14.91 -11.81 12.27
C ASN A 275 13.60 -12.27 11.61
N LEU A 276 13.29 -11.75 10.44
CA LEU A 276 12.10 -12.13 9.68
C LEU A 276 12.52 -13.10 8.59
N HIS A 277 11.94 -14.31 8.61
CA HIS A 277 12.15 -15.31 7.58
C HIS A 277 10.82 -15.55 6.88
N TYR A 278 10.72 -15.10 5.64
CA TYR A 278 9.58 -15.39 4.79
C TYR A 278 9.85 -16.74 4.10
N SER A 279 8.96 -17.70 4.30
CA SER A 279 8.96 -18.95 3.54
C SER A 279 7.80 -18.90 2.56
N LYS A 280 8.07 -19.29 1.30
CA LYS A 280 7.02 -19.69 0.37
C LYS A 280 6.24 -20.90 0.91
#